data_AF-G3TSC2-F1
#
_entry.id   AF-G3TSC2-F1
#
_cell.length_a   1.000
_cell.length_b   1.000
_cell.length_c   1.000
_cell.angle_alpha   90.00
_cell.angle_beta   90.00
_cell.angle_gamma   90.00
#
_symmetry.space_group_name_H-M   'P 1'
#
loop_
_entity.id
_entity.type
_entity.pdbx_description
1 polymer ?
#
loop_
_entity_poly.entity_id
_entity_poly.type
_entity_poly.pdbx_seq_one_letter_code
_entity_poly.pdbx_strand_id
1 'polypeptide(L)'
;FCSHLWSNHSMLGTLLGTCGLVPNLPDDLDGITPNAGLGNGVLPNVSEETVSPTRARNMKDFENQITELKKENFNLKLRIYFLEERMQQEFDGHTERVYKTNIELKVEVESLKRELQEREQLLIKASKAVESLAEGGGSEIQRVKEDARKKVQQVEDCLTKRILLLEEDVKAAQAELEKAFTGTEKEKALRLSLESKLSEMKKMHEGDLKMALVLEEKDRLIEELKLSLKSKEALIQCLKEEKSQMASPDENVSSGELRGLSAALREEKERETEAIHMECQKERSCFEERIQALQEDL
;
A
#
# COMPACT_ATOMS: atom_id res chain seq x y z
N PHE A 1 26.42 -3.27 -6.38
CA PHE A 1 25.69 -2.16 -5.72
C PHE A 1 25.66 -2.46 -4.22
N CYS A 2 26.80 -2.30 -3.53
CA CYS A 2 27.16 -1.08 -2.81
C CYS A 2 26.09 -0.64 -1.81
N SER A 3 26.27 -0.98 -0.53
CA SER A 3 26.25 -0.02 0.57
C SER A 3 26.84 -0.66 1.82
N HIS A 4 28.09 -0.32 2.03
CA HIS A 4 28.91 -0.56 3.22
C HIS A 4 29.01 0.79 3.96
N LEU A 5 29.33 0.75 5.27
CA LEU A 5 29.88 1.84 6.10
C LEU A 5 28.90 2.90 6.66
N TRP A 6 28.59 2.88 7.97
CA TRP A 6 29.34 3.56 9.07
C TRP A 6 28.51 3.76 10.35
N SER A 7 29.08 3.37 11.49
CA SER A 7 29.00 3.98 12.84
C SER A 7 29.62 2.97 13.83
N ASN A 8 30.94 2.90 13.96
CA ASN A 8 31.83 3.72 14.79
C ASN A 8 31.41 3.88 16.27
N HIS A 9 32.19 3.19 17.11
CA HIS A 9 32.67 3.54 18.45
C HIS A 9 31.68 4.00 19.54
N SER A 10 31.52 3.15 20.55
CA SER A 10 31.90 3.52 21.93
C SER A 10 32.22 2.25 22.73
N MET A 11 33.51 2.00 22.90
CA MET A 11 34.05 1.17 23.97
C MET A 11 33.71 1.86 25.30
N LEU A 12 33.01 1.18 26.20
CA LEU A 12 33.08 1.49 27.62
C LEU A 12 33.56 0.24 28.33
N GLY A 13 34.87 0.13 28.47
CA GLY A 13 35.50 -0.80 29.39
C GLY A 13 35.15 -0.37 30.81
N THR A 14 34.53 -1.28 31.56
CA THR A 14 34.36 -1.12 33.00
C THR A 14 35.72 -1.31 33.65
N LEU A 15 36.46 -0.21 33.76
CA LEU A 15 37.57 -0.08 34.70
C LEU A 15 36.99 -0.26 36.11
N LEU A 16 37.17 -1.45 36.67
CA LEU A 16 37.00 -1.71 38.10
C LEU A 16 38.17 -1.04 38.83
N GLY A 17 38.11 0.28 38.91
CA GLY A 17 39.06 1.15 39.60
C GLY A 17 38.53 1.50 40.98
N THR A 18 39.17 0.92 41.99
CA THR A 18 39.49 1.54 43.30
C THR A 18 38.37 2.24 44.08
N CYS A 19 38.01 1.64 45.22
CA CYS A 19 37.92 2.39 46.48
C CYS A 19 38.11 1.43 47.66
N GLY A 20 39.36 1.03 47.89
CA GLY A 20 39.79 0.64 49.22
C GLY A 20 39.90 1.91 50.06
N LEU A 21 38.86 2.23 50.82
CA LEU A 21 38.95 3.24 51.87
C LEU A 21 39.58 2.58 53.09
N VAL A 22 40.91 2.59 53.12
CA VAL A 22 41.69 2.46 54.34
C VAL A 22 41.51 3.78 55.09
N PRO A 23 41.02 3.80 56.34
CA PRO A 23 41.16 4.97 57.19
C PRO A 23 42.65 5.11 57.52
N ASN A 24 43.32 6.09 56.92
CA ASN A 24 44.60 6.58 57.44
C ASN A 24 44.32 7.16 58.84
N LEU A 25 44.83 6.47 59.85
CA LEU A 25 44.97 6.98 61.20
C LEU A 25 46.25 7.85 61.23
N PRO A 26 46.19 9.16 61.55
CA PRO A 26 47.37 9.84 62.00
C PRO A 26 47.61 9.46 63.47
N ASP A 27 48.54 8.54 63.70
CA ASP A 27 49.21 8.42 65.00
C ASP A 27 50.09 9.66 65.18
N ASP A 28 49.50 10.72 65.72
CA ASP A 28 50.24 11.87 66.27
C ASP A 28 49.53 12.34 67.54
N LEU A 29 49.89 11.69 68.65
CA LEU A 29 49.65 12.20 70.01
C LEU A 29 50.91 12.02 70.86
N ASP A 30 52.03 12.58 70.40
CA ASP A 30 53.09 13.04 71.31
C ASP A 30 52.88 14.53 71.54
N GLY A 31 51.95 14.83 72.45
CA GLY A 31 51.49 16.19 72.72
C GLY A 31 51.03 16.39 74.15
N ILE A 32 51.69 15.74 75.13
CA ILE A 32 51.57 16.14 76.54
C ILE A 32 52.97 16.44 77.03
N THR A 33 53.39 17.68 76.81
CA THR A 33 54.42 18.30 77.64
C THR A 33 53.73 18.71 78.95
N PRO A 34 54.02 18.10 80.11
CA PRO A 34 53.80 18.81 81.36
C PRO A 34 54.96 19.78 81.51
N ASN A 35 54.92 20.90 80.77
CA ASN A 35 55.71 22.07 81.13
C ASN A 35 55.02 22.75 82.31
N ALA A 36 54.92 22.04 83.44
CA ALA A 36 54.81 22.67 84.73
C ALA A 36 56.20 23.24 85.00
N GLY A 37 56.37 24.52 84.68
CA GLY A 37 57.57 25.27 84.99
C GLY A 37 57.92 25.03 86.45
N LEU A 38 58.96 24.22 86.66
CA LEU A 38 59.78 24.24 87.86
C LEU A 38 60.36 25.64 87.92
N GLY A 39 59.55 26.58 88.43
CA GLY A 39 59.99 27.91 88.77
C GLY A 39 61.23 27.74 89.62
N ASN A 40 62.33 28.30 89.12
CA ASN A 40 63.60 28.45 89.78
C ASN A 40 63.38 28.88 91.24
N GLY A 41 63.20 27.90 92.12
CA GLY A 41 63.46 28.03 93.52
C GLY A 41 64.97 28.12 93.61
N VAL A 42 65.50 29.34 93.48
CA VAL A 42 66.78 29.69 94.07
C VAL A 42 66.72 29.13 95.48
N LEU A 43 67.40 28.00 95.70
CA LEU A 43 67.66 27.47 97.02
C LEU A 43 68.17 28.66 97.84
N PRO A 44 67.58 28.98 99.01
CA PRO A 44 68.30 29.81 99.94
C PRO A 44 69.60 29.04 100.17
N ASN A 45 70.70 29.67 99.78
CA ASN A 45 72.02 29.23 100.14
C ASN A 45 72.01 29.23 101.67
N VAL A 46 71.69 28.08 102.27
CA VAL A 46 71.91 27.84 103.68
C VAL A 46 73.39 28.01 103.78
N SER A 47 73.78 29.19 104.25
CA SER A 47 75.11 29.42 104.72
C SER A 47 75.22 28.39 105.85
N GLU A 48 75.80 27.23 105.54
CA GLU A 48 76.55 26.49 106.54
C GLU A 48 77.60 27.48 107.00
N GLU A 49 77.19 28.31 107.97
CA GLU A 49 78.10 28.99 108.83
C GLU A 49 78.86 27.86 109.51
N THR A 50 79.99 27.52 108.91
CA THR A 50 81.05 26.71 109.48
C THR A 50 81.58 27.49 110.68
N VAL A 51 80.79 27.52 111.76
CA VAL A 51 81.17 28.20 112.99
C VAL A 51 82.30 27.39 113.59
N SER A 52 83.51 27.94 113.49
CA SER A 52 84.71 27.37 114.09
C SER A 52 84.49 27.06 115.58
N PRO A 53 84.95 25.91 116.09
CA PRO A 53 84.57 25.39 117.39
C PRO A 53 85.42 26.03 118.51
N THR A 54 85.23 27.32 118.84
CA THR A 54 85.97 27.92 119.97
C THR A 54 85.37 29.15 120.64
N ARG A 55 84.06 29.43 120.47
CA ARG A 55 83.34 30.37 121.35
C ARG A 55 82.33 29.58 122.17
N ALA A 56 82.52 29.51 123.49
CA ALA A 56 81.54 28.90 124.38
C ALA A 56 80.21 29.64 124.19
N ARG A 57 79.25 28.98 123.52
CA ARG A 57 77.90 29.52 123.33
C ARG A 57 77.27 29.73 124.69
N ASN A 58 76.79 30.93 124.95
CA ASN A 58 76.05 31.21 126.16
C ASN A 58 74.66 30.57 126.04
N MET A 59 74.00 30.23 127.15
CA MET A 59 72.67 29.59 127.15
C MET A 59 71.67 30.37 126.29
N LYS A 60 71.78 31.70 126.28
CA LYS A 60 70.96 32.63 125.49
C LYS A 60 71.10 32.46 123.96
N ASP A 61 72.26 32.02 123.47
CA ASP A 61 72.49 31.80 122.03
C ASP A 61 71.69 30.57 121.54
N PHE A 62 71.61 29.53 122.37
CA PHE A 62 70.79 28.35 122.09
C PHE A 62 69.28 28.66 122.13
N GLU A 63 68.83 29.47 123.08
CA GLU A 63 67.43 29.92 123.17
C GLU A 63 67.00 30.73 121.92
N ASN A 64 67.88 31.60 121.44
CA ASN A 64 67.65 32.37 120.21
C ASN A 64 67.60 31.45 118.98
N GLN A 65 68.54 30.50 118.85
CA GLN A 65 68.53 29.53 117.74
C GLN A 65 67.26 28.68 117.74
N ILE A 66 66.77 28.26 118.91
CA ILE A 66 65.49 27.54 119.04
C ILE A 66 64.33 28.42 118.57
N THR A 67 64.35 29.72 118.88
CA THR A 67 63.28 30.64 118.50
C THR A 67 63.26 30.91 117.00
N GLU A 68 64.43 31.11 116.38
CA GLU A 68 64.53 31.25 114.92
C GLU A 68 64.14 29.95 114.20
N LEU A 69 64.60 28.79 114.65
CA LEU A 69 64.18 27.49 114.09
C LEU A 69 62.67 27.25 114.24
N LYS A 70 62.05 27.70 115.34
CA LYS A 70 60.59 27.63 115.51
C LYS A 70 59.86 28.53 114.52
N LYS A 71 60.40 29.74 114.28
CA LYS A 71 59.85 30.70 113.32
C LYS A 71 60.01 30.21 111.88
N GLU A 72 61.17 29.67 111.52
CA GLU A 72 61.41 29.03 110.22
C GLU A 72 60.51 27.82 110.02
N ASN A 73 60.38 26.94 111.01
CA ASN A 73 59.45 25.81 110.94
C ASN A 73 57.99 26.26 110.77
N PHE A 74 57.58 27.31 111.47
CA PHE A 74 56.24 27.87 111.32
C PHE A 74 56.03 28.43 109.90
N ASN A 75 57.01 29.19 109.38
CA ASN A 75 56.97 29.72 108.01
C ASN A 75 56.94 28.60 106.96
N LEU A 76 57.73 27.54 107.14
CA LEU A 76 57.72 26.37 106.26
C LEU A 76 56.36 25.68 106.30
N LYS A 77 55.76 25.51 107.48
CA LYS A 77 54.43 24.91 107.62
C LYS A 77 53.35 25.72 106.90
N LEU A 78 53.39 27.04 107.01
CA LEU A 78 52.49 27.92 106.25
C LEU A 78 52.73 27.81 104.74
N ARG A 79 53.99 27.75 104.30
CA ARG A 79 54.33 27.61 102.88
C ARG A 79 53.83 26.27 102.31
N ILE A 80 54.01 25.18 103.04
CA ILE A 80 53.51 23.85 102.69
C ILE A 80 51.98 23.89 102.61
N TYR A 81 51.29 24.42 103.63
CA TYR A 81 49.84 24.52 103.65
C TYR A 81 49.27 25.25 102.42
N PHE A 82 49.82 26.42 102.06
CA PHE A 82 49.33 27.15 100.88
C PHE A 82 49.70 26.47 99.55
N LEU A 83 50.82 25.75 99.49
CA LEU A 83 51.16 24.96 98.31
C LEU A 83 50.22 23.77 98.16
N GLU A 84 49.91 23.06 99.25
CA GLU A 84 48.93 21.97 99.27
C GLU A 84 47.54 22.47 98.88
N GLU A 85 47.08 23.57 99.47
CA GLU A 85 45.77 24.18 99.16
C GLU A 85 45.65 24.58 97.69
N ARG A 86 46.69 25.21 97.12
CA ARG A 86 46.71 25.58 95.70
C ARG A 86 46.77 24.37 94.77
N MET A 87 47.53 23.34 95.14
CA MET A 87 47.58 22.10 94.37
C MET A 87 46.22 21.41 94.38
N GLN A 88 45.57 21.31 95.53
CA GLN A 88 44.25 20.69 95.66
C GLN A 88 43.21 21.40 94.76
N GLN A 89 43.21 22.74 94.74
CA GLN A 89 42.27 23.54 93.95
C GLN A 89 42.46 23.40 92.43
N GLU A 90 43.71 23.46 91.94
CA GLU A 90 44.02 23.41 90.50
C GLU A 90 43.83 22.00 89.93
N PHE A 91 44.25 20.96 90.68
CA PHE A 91 44.26 19.60 90.17
C PHE A 91 42.92 18.88 90.34
N ASP A 92 42.19 19.08 91.43
CA ASP A 92 40.96 18.30 91.66
C ASP A 92 39.84 18.69 90.66
N GLY A 93 39.59 19.98 90.49
CA GLY A 93 38.49 20.46 89.61
C GLY A 93 38.76 20.31 88.12
N HIS A 94 40.02 20.49 87.68
CA HIS A 94 40.39 20.28 86.28
C HIS A 94 40.36 18.79 85.92
N THR A 95 40.92 17.95 86.79
CA THR A 95 40.97 16.50 86.57
C THR A 95 39.58 15.87 86.55
N GLU A 96 38.68 16.29 87.46
CA GLU A 96 37.28 15.84 87.46
C GLU A 96 36.54 16.21 86.16
N ARG A 97 36.74 17.44 85.66
CA ARG A 97 36.14 17.89 84.39
C ARG A 97 36.65 17.06 83.21
N VAL A 98 37.96 16.78 83.18
CA VAL A 98 38.57 15.96 82.13
C VAL A 98 38.00 14.54 82.16
N TYR A 99 37.88 13.92 83.34
CA TYR A 99 37.28 12.59 83.47
C TYR A 99 35.82 12.56 83.05
N LYS A 100 35.02 13.55 83.48
CA LYS A 100 33.62 13.67 83.06
C LYS A 100 33.48 13.75 81.54
N THR A 101 34.27 14.63 80.92
CA THR A 101 34.27 14.79 79.46
C THR A 101 34.73 13.52 78.77
N ASN A 102 35.74 12.84 79.30
CA ASN A 102 36.22 11.56 78.75
C ASN A 102 35.15 10.47 78.80
N ILE A 103 34.39 10.39 79.89
CA ILE A 103 33.27 9.44 80.02
C ILE A 103 32.17 9.77 79.00
N GLU A 104 31.78 11.05 78.89
CA GLU A 104 30.77 11.50 77.92
C GLU A 104 31.18 11.15 76.48
N LEU A 105 32.41 11.49 76.10
CA LEU A 105 32.97 11.16 74.78
C LEU A 105 33.04 9.64 74.55
N LYS A 106 33.41 8.86 75.57
CA LYS A 106 33.45 7.40 75.46
C LYS A 106 32.06 6.81 75.23
N VAL A 107 31.05 7.35 75.90
CA VAL A 107 29.64 6.96 75.68
C VAL A 107 29.18 7.35 74.28
N GLU A 108 29.51 8.56 73.81
CA GLU A 108 29.17 9.04 72.48
C GLU A 108 29.81 8.18 71.39
N VAL A 109 31.11 7.88 71.50
CA VAL A 109 31.82 7.00 70.56
C VAL A 109 31.19 5.61 70.49
N GLU A 110 30.89 5.00 71.64
CA GLU A 110 30.23 3.68 71.66
C GLU A 110 28.79 3.73 71.14
N SER A 111 28.07 4.84 71.36
CA SER A 111 26.75 5.05 70.79
C SER A 111 26.80 5.17 69.27
N LEU A 112 27.70 5.99 68.73
CA LEU A 112 27.88 6.18 67.30
C LEU A 112 28.34 4.89 66.60
N LYS A 113 29.21 4.10 67.23
CA LYS A 113 29.60 2.78 66.71
C LYS A 113 28.40 1.84 66.58
N ARG A 114 27.53 1.78 67.59
CA ARG A 114 26.31 0.96 67.51
C ARG A 114 25.36 1.45 66.42
N GLU A 115 25.15 2.76 66.34
CA GLU A 115 24.27 3.35 65.33
C GLU A 115 24.80 3.13 63.90
N LEU A 116 26.12 3.22 63.71
CA LEU A 116 26.77 2.89 62.44
C LEU A 116 26.54 1.42 62.06
N GLN A 117 26.77 0.49 62.99
CA GLN A 117 26.54 -0.95 62.76
C GLN A 117 25.07 -1.25 62.43
N GLU A 118 24.12 -0.61 63.13
CA GLU A 118 22.69 -0.76 62.83
C GLU A 118 22.35 -0.25 61.42
N ARG A 119 22.90 0.91 61.01
CA ARG A 119 22.72 1.44 59.66
C ARG A 119 23.35 0.57 58.59
N GLU A 120 24.55 0.05 58.82
CA GLU A 120 25.21 -0.90 57.91
C GLU A 120 24.35 -2.16 57.71
N GLN A 121 23.79 -2.71 58.79
CA GLN A 121 22.89 -3.86 58.69
C GLN A 121 21.61 -3.54 57.92
N LEU A 122 21.02 -2.36 58.13
CA LEU A 122 19.84 -1.91 57.35
C LEU A 122 20.19 -1.73 55.87
N LEU A 123 21.36 -1.17 55.57
CA LEU A 123 21.82 -0.98 54.19
C LEU A 123 22.04 -2.32 53.48
N ILE A 124 22.64 -3.30 54.16
CA ILE A 124 22.78 -4.66 53.63
C ILE A 124 21.40 -5.29 53.36
N LYS A 125 20.43 -5.14 54.28
CA LYS A 125 19.06 -5.65 54.08
C LYS A 125 18.37 -4.98 52.90
N ALA A 126 18.50 -3.66 52.77
CA ALA A 126 17.95 -2.90 51.64
C ALA A 126 18.60 -3.33 50.31
N SER A 127 19.92 -3.49 50.26
CA SER A 127 20.65 -3.98 49.08
C SER A 127 20.12 -5.34 48.64
N LYS A 128 20.03 -6.31 49.56
CA LYS A 128 19.51 -7.66 49.28
C LYS A 128 18.06 -7.64 48.79
N ALA A 129 17.22 -6.77 49.34
CA ALA A 129 15.84 -6.62 48.89
C ALA A 129 15.77 -6.07 47.45
N VAL A 130 16.60 -5.07 47.11
CA VAL A 130 16.69 -4.52 45.76
C VAL A 130 17.24 -5.56 44.78
N GLU A 131 18.28 -6.30 45.14
CA GLU A 131 18.84 -7.40 44.34
C GLU A 131 17.78 -8.49 44.07
N SER A 132 17.05 -8.92 45.10
CA SER A 132 15.98 -9.92 44.97
C SER A 132 14.85 -9.44 44.04
N LEU A 133 14.49 -8.15 44.12
CA LEU A 133 13.50 -7.54 43.22
C LEU A 133 14.02 -7.45 41.78
N ALA A 134 15.31 -7.13 41.59
CA ALA A 134 15.92 -7.06 40.26
C ALA A 134 16.02 -8.46 39.61
N GLU A 135 16.40 -9.48 40.37
CA GLU A 135 16.46 -10.88 39.91
C GLU A 135 15.06 -11.41 39.54
N GLY A 136 14.07 -11.22 40.42
CA GLY A 136 12.69 -11.64 40.18
C GLY A 136 12.04 -10.86 39.03
N GLY A 137 12.22 -9.55 39.01
CA GLY A 137 11.68 -8.66 37.97
C GLY A 137 12.28 -8.93 36.60
N GLY A 138 13.60 -9.15 36.51
CA GLY A 138 14.27 -9.50 35.26
C GLY A 138 13.74 -10.81 34.65
N SER A 139 13.52 -11.83 35.48
CA SER A 139 12.95 -13.11 35.05
C SER A 139 11.50 -12.98 34.56
N GLU A 140 10.67 -12.25 35.31
CA GLU A 140 9.27 -11.98 34.93
C GLU A 140 9.18 -11.21 33.61
N ILE A 141 9.96 -10.12 33.47
CA ILE A 141 10.02 -9.29 32.27
C ILE A 141 10.47 -10.13 31.06
N GLN A 142 11.51 -10.95 31.23
CA GLN A 142 11.99 -11.83 30.18
C GLN A 142 10.92 -12.84 29.75
N ARG A 143 10.20 -13.45 30.71
CA ARG A 143 9.12 -14.41 30.42
C ARG A 143 7.97 -13.75 29.67
N VAL A 144 7.51 -12.57 30.10
CA VAL A 144 6.46 -11.80 29.42
C VAL A 144 6.89 -11.40 28.00
N LYS A 145 8.15 -10.98 27.83
CA LYS A 145 8.71 -10.64 26.52
C LYS A 145 8.77 -11.84 25.58
N GLU A 146 9.19 -12.99 26.08
CA GLU A 146 9.23 -14.26 25.34
C GLU A 146 7.81 -14.68 24.90
N ASP A 147 6.83 -14.61 25.79
CA ASP A 147 5.43 -14.93 25.49
C ASP A 147 4.82 -13.97 24.47
N ALA A 148 5.08 -12.66 24.60
CA ALA A 148 4.65 -11.67 23.64
C ALA A 148 5.26 -11.95 22.25
N ARG A 149 6.56 -12.27 22.20
CA ARG A 149 7.24 -12.65 20.95
C ARG A 149 6.63 -13.90 20.32
N LYS A 150 6.33 -14.94 21.11
CA LYS A 150 5.67 -16.16 20.63
C LYS A 150 4.29 -15.87 20.05
N LYS A 151 3.49 -15.03 20.72
CA LYS A 151 2.15 -14.64 20.22
C LYS A 151 2.22 -13.87 18.91
N VAL A 152 3.17 -12.95 18.79
CA VAL A 152 3.41 -12.23 17.52
C VAL A 152 3.79 -13.21 16.42
N GLN A 153 4.73 -14.12 16.68
CA GLN A 153 5.13 -15.12 15.69
C GLN A 153 3.95 -16.02 15.27
N GLN A 154 3.11 -16.45 16.21
CA GLN A 154 1.93 -17.25 15.89
C GLN A 154 0.95 -16.50 14.98
N VAL A 155 0.73 -15.21 15.23
CA VAL A 155 -0.13 -14.37 14.39
C VAL A 155 0.48 -14.19 13.00
N GLU A 156 1.78 -13.90 12.92
CA GLU A 156 2.51 -13.79 11.65
C GLU A 156 2.42 -15.09 10.84
N ASP A 157 2.62 -16.25 11.46
CA ASP A 157 2.52 -17.55 10.80
C ASP A 157 1.09 -17.83 10.30
N CYS A 158 0.07 -17.49 11.11
CA CYS A 158 -1.34 -17.61 10.73
C CYS A 158 -1.70 -16.71 9.55
N LEU A 159 -1.25 -15.45 9.56
CA LEU A 159 -1.48 -14.50 8.48
C LEU A 159 -0.75 -14.94 7.21
N THR A 160 0.49 -15.40 7.32
CA THR A 160 1.27 -15.91 6.19
C THR A 160 0.56 -17.09 5.52
N LYS A 161 0.08 -18.06 6.30
CA LYS A 161 -0.71 -19.19 5.78
C LYS A 161 -1.99 -18.72 5.10
N ARG A 162 -2.70 -17.75 5.69
CA ARG A 162 -3.92 -17.20 5.10
C ARG A 162 -3.65 -16.47 3.79
N ILE A 163 -2.57 -15.70 3.71
CA ILE A 163 -2.15 -15.01 2.48
C ILE A 163 -1.86 -16.04 1.38
N LEU A 164 -1.09 -17.09 1.67
CA LEU A 164 -0.79 -18.14 0.70
C LEU A 164 -2.05 -18.83 0.15
N LEU A 165 -3.00 -19.16 1.02
CA LEU A 165 -4.28 -19.74 0.60
C LEU A 165 -5.09 -18.78 -0.29
N LEU A 166 -5.16 -17.50 0.09
CA LEU A 166 -5.86 -16.50 -0.71
C LEU A 166 -5.19 -16.27 -2.07
N GLU A 167 -3.85 -16.30 -2.13
CA GLU A 167 -3.11 -16.22 -3.39
C GLU A 167 -3.38 -17.42 -4.31
N GLU A 168 -3.52 -18.62 -3.75
CA GLU A 168 -3.89 -19.83 -4.49
C GLU A 168 -5.33 -19.74 -5.01
N ASP A 169 -6.28 -19.32 -4.16
CA ASP A 169 -7.68 -19.12 -4.55
C ASP A 169 -7.83 -18.08 -5.67
N VAL A 170 -7.09 -16.96 -5.58
CA VAL A 170 -7.09 -15.93 -6.63
C VAL A 170 -6.53 -16.49 -7.95
N LYS A 171 -5.45 -17.27 -7.91
CA LYS A 171 -4.89 -17.90 -9.11
C LYS A 171 -5.87 -18.91 -9.73
N ALA A 172 -6.55 -19.70 -8.90
CA ALA A 172 -7.55 -20.65 -9.37
C ALA A 172 -8.75 -19.93 -10.02
N ALA A 173 -9.25 -18.87 -9.39
CA ALA A 173 -10.34 -18.06 -9.95
C ALA A 173 -9.94 -17.39 -11.27
N GLN A 174 -8.72 -16.88 -11.38
CA GLN A 174 -8.17 -16.33 -12.63
C GLN A 174 -8.10 -17.40 -13.73
N ALA A 175 -7.64 -18.62 -13.42
CA ALA A 175 -7.58 -19.70 -14.39
C ALA A 175 -8.97 -20.12 -14.92
N GLU A 176 -9.98 -20.18 -14.05
CA GLU A 176 -11.36 -20.46 -14.49
C GLU A 176 -11.96 -19.31 -15.30
N LEU A 177 -11.63 -18.05 -14.98
CA LEU A 177 -12.05 -16.90 -15.79
C LEU A 177 -11.47 -16.96 -17.20
N GLU A 178 -10.17 -17.24 -17.34
CA GLU A 178 -9.51 -17.40 -18.65
C GLU A 178 -10.12 -18.54 -19.47
N LYS A 179 -10.40 -19.67 -18.80
CA LYS A 179 -11.09 -20.81 -19.43
C LYS A 179 -12.51 -20.45 -19.89
N ALA A 180 -13.27 -19.71 -19.09
CA ALA A 180 -14.60 -19.22 -19.47
C ALA A 180 -14.53 -18.21 -20.63
N PHE A 181 -13.52 -17.34 -20.64
CA PHE A 181 -13.30 -16.38 -21.71
C PHE A 181 -12.98 -17.08 -23.04
N THR A 182 -12.01 -17.99 -23.05
CA THR A 182 -11.66 -18.79 -24.24
C THR A 182 -12.84 -19.65 -24.72
N GLY A 183 -13.67 -20.17 -23.82
CA GLY A 183 -14.92 -20.86 -24.16
C GLY A 183 -15.93 -19.93 -24.84
N THR A 184 -16.14 -18.73 -24.29
CA THR A 184 -17.05 -17.72 -24.83
C THR A 184 -16.60 -17.23 -26.22
N GLU A 185 -15.29 -17.04 -26.42
CA GLU A 185 -14.76 -16.66 -27.73
C GLU A 185 -14.98 -17.75 -28.80
N LYS A 186 -14.76 -19.02 -28.44
CA LYS A 186 -15.04 -20.16 -29.33
C LYS A 186 -16.52 -20.23 -29.68
N GLU A 187 -17.40 -20.08 -28.70
CA GLU A 187 -18.85 -20.09 -28.93
C GLU A 187 -19.30 -18.90 -29.78
N LYS A 188 -18.75 -17.70 -29.54
CA LYS A 188 -18.99 -16.52 -30.38
C LYS A 188 -18.56 -16.76 -31.83
N ALA A 189 -17.40 -17.40 -32.06
CA ALA A 189 -16.93 -17.75 -33.40
C ALA A 189 -17.87 -18.75 -34.10
N LEU A 190 -18.32 -19.79 -33.40
CA LEU A 190 -19.29 -20.75 -33.91
C LEU A 190 -20.63 -20.08 -34.25
N ARG A 191 -21.12 -19.21 -33.36
CA ARG A 191 -22.36 -18.45 -33.58
C ARG A 191 -22.27 -17.58 -34.82
N LEU A 192 -21.19 -16.84 -35.01
CA LEU A 192 -20.98 -16.03 -36.23
C LEU A 192 -20.94 -16.88 -37.50
N SER A 193 -20.31 -18.05 -37.46
CA SER A 193 -20.30 -19.00 -38.58
C SER A 193 -21.70 -19.51 -38.93
N LEU A 194 -22.50 -19.87 -37.91
CA LEU A 194 -23.89 -20.29 -38.10
C LEU A 194 -24.78 -19.16 -38.62
N GLU A 195 -24.63 -17.95 -38.09
CA GLU A 195 -25.33 -16.75 -38.57
C GLU A 195 -25.05 -16.49 -40.05
N SER A 196 -23.78 -16.62 -40.47
CA SER A 196 -23.38 -16.51 -41.88
C SER A 196 -24.05 -17.57 -42.76
N LYS A 197 -24.05 -18.84 -42.34
CA LYS A 197 -24.71 -19.93 -43.08
C LYS A 197 -26.23 -19.75 -43.17
N LEU A 198 -26.87 -19.31 -42.08
CA LEU A 198 -28.30 -19.00 -42.07
C LEU A 198 -28.62 -17.85 -43.03
N SER A 199 -27.79 -16.81 -43.05
CA SER A 199 -27.95 -15.71 -44.02
C SER A 199 -27.80 -16.19 -45.46
N GLU A 200 -26.91 -17.13 -45.75
CA GLU A 200 -26.71 -17.70 -47.08
C GLU A 200 -27.90 -18.57 -47.50
N MET A 201 -28.38 -19.48 -46.63
CA MET A 201 -29.59 -20.26 -46.88
C MET A 201 -30.82 -19.39 -47.10
N LYS A 202 -30.98 -18.30 -46.34
CA LYS A 202 -32.08 -17.34 -46.54
C LYS A 202 -32.03 -16.70 -47.93
N LYS A 203 -30.84 -16.32 -48.42
CA LYS A 203 -30.67 -15.76 -49.77
C LYS A 203 -30.99 -16.79 -50.85
N MET A 204 -30.56 -18.04 -50.67
CA MET A 204 -30.93 -19.14 -51.58
C MET A 204 -32.45 -19.34 -51.62
N HIS A 205 -33.09 -19.44 -50.45
CA HIS A 205 -34.55 -19.60 -50.37
C HIS A 205 -35.32 -18.43 -51.00
N GLU A 206 -34.84 -17.20 -50.81
CA GLU A 206 -35.42 -16.03 -51.48
C GLU A 206 -35.23 -16.09 -53.01
N GLY A 207 -34.10 -16.61 -53.48
CA GLY A 207 -33.85 -16.93 -54.88
C GLY A 207 -34.78 -18.02 -55.43
N ASP A 208 -34.98 -19.10 -54.68
CA ASP A 208 -35.88 -20.21 -55.03
C ASP A 208 -37.34 -19.74 -55.09
N LEU A 209 -37.78 -18.90 -54.14
CA LEU A 209 -39.11 -18.27 -54.18
C LEU A 209 -39.29 -17.39 -55.42
N LYS A 210 -38.29 -16.57 -55.76
CA LYS A 210 -38.31 -15.75 -56.99
C LYS A 210 -38.36 -16.64 -58.23
N MET A 211 -37.59 -17.72 -58.27
CA MET A 211 -37.60 -18.68 -59.38
C MET A 211 -38.96 -19.38 -59.50
N ALA A 212 -39.56 -19.79 -58.39
CA ALA A 212 -40.89 -20.42 -58.35
C ALA A 212 -41.97 -19.48 -58.90
N LEU A 213 -41.96 -18.20 -58.51
CA LEU A 213 -42.87 -17.19 -59.06
C LEU A 213 -42.69 -17.01 -60.57
N VAL A 214 -41.45 -17.00 -61.06
CA VAL A 214 -41.17 -16.91 -62.51
C VAL A 214 -41.64 -18.16 -63.25
N LEU A 215 -41.51 -19.34 -62.65
CA LEU A 215 -42.02 -20.59 -63.23
C LEU A 215 -43.54 -20.58 -63.31
N GLU A 216 -44.23 -20.16 -62.25
CA GLU A 216 -45.70 -20.04 -62.21
C GLU A 216 -46.21 -19.05 -63.28
N GLU A 217 -45.53 -17.92 -63.46
CA GLU A 217 -45.82 -16.96 -64.54
C GLU A 217 -45.65 -17.58 -65.93
N LYS A 218 -44.58 -18.36 -66.13
CA LYS A 218 -44.34 -19.08 -67.39
C LYS A 218 -45.41 -20.15 -67.64
N ASP A 219 -45.81 -20.90 -66.62
CA ASP A 219 -46.88 -21.88 -66.72
C ASP A 219 -48.21 -21.20 -67.08
N ARG A 220 -48.51 -20.03 -66.50
CA ARG A 220 -49.69 -19.23 -66.88
C ARG A 220 -49.66 -18.82 -68.36
N LEU A 221 -48.52 -18.34 -68.84
CA LEU A 221 -48.30 -18.01 -70.26
C LEU A 221 -48.44 -19.22 -71.18
N ILE A 222 -47.93 -20.38 -70.76
CA ILE A 222 -48.08 -21.63 -71.51
C ILE A 222 -49.55 -22.00 -71.64
N GLU A 223 -50.34 -21.92 -70.57
CA GLU A 223 -51.77 -22.19 -70.62
C GLU A 223 -52.53 -21.19 -71.51
N GLU A 224 -52.18 -19.90 -71.46
CA GLU A 224 -52.75 -18.89 -72.36
C GLU A 224 -52.43 -19.18 -73.83
N LEU A 225 -51.18 -19.52 -74.13
CA LEU A 225 -50.76 -19.92 -75.48
C LEU A 225 -51.46 -21.21 -75.94
N LYS A 226 -51.62 -22.20 -75.06
CA LYS A 226 -52.37 -23.44 -75.36
C LYS A 226 -53.83 -23.13 -75.71
N LEU A 227 -54.50 -22.26 -74.96
CA LEU A 227 -55.88 -21.85 -75.24
C LEU A 227 -55.99 -21.10 -76.57
N SER A 228 -55.06 -20.17 -76.83
CA SER A 228 -54.98 -19.44 -78.10
C SER A 228 -54.74 -20.39 -79.29
N LEU A 229 -53.85 -21.37 -79.12
CA LEU A 229 -53.52 -22.36 -80.12
C LEU A 229 -54.74 -23.26 -80.41
N LYS A 230 -55.47 -23.74 -79.39
CA LYS A 230 -56.75 -24.46 -79.56
C LYS A 230 -57.80 -23.61 -80.29
N SER A 231 -57.91 -22.33 -79.94
CA SER A 231 -58.84 -21.41 -80.62
C SER A 231 -58.49 -21.24 -82.10
N LYS A 232 -57.20 -21.04 -82.42
CA LYS A 232 -56.73 -20.97 -83.81
C LYS A 232 -56.90 -22.29 -84.55
N GLU A 233 -56.67 -23.43 -83.90
CA GLU A 233 -56.90 -24.76 -84.48
C GLU A 233 -58.38 -25.01 -84.77
N ALA A 234 -59.28 -24.61 -83.87
CA ALA A 234 -60.72 -24.65 -84.12
C ALA A 234 -61.10 -23.75 -85.30
N LEU A 235 -60.54 -22.54 -85.39
CA LEU A 235 -60.77 -21.66 -86.54
C LEU A 235 -60.26 -22.27 -87.85
N ILE A 236 -59.06 -22.87 -87.84
CA ILE A 236 -58.52 -23.61 -89.00
C ILE A 236 -59.43 -24.77 -89.38
N GLN A 237 -59.99 -25.48 -88.40
CA GLN A 237 -60.92 -26.58 -88.63
C GLN A 237 -62.21 -26.06 -89.28
N CYS A 238 -62.81 -24.97 -88.78
CA CYS A 238 -63.98 -24.34 -89.41
C CYS A 238 -63.69 -23.94 -90.86
N LEU A 239 -62.55 -23.29 -91.13
CA LEU A 239 -62.14 -22.90 -92.48
C LEU A 239 -61.87 -24.11 -93.39
N LYS A 240 -61.34 -25.21 -92.85
CA LYS A 240 -61.16 -26.47 -93.59
C LYS A 240 -62.49 -27.16 -93.88
N GLU A 241 -63.41 -27.16 -92.93
CA GLU A 241 -64.77 -27.67 -93.09
C GLU A 241 -65.50 -26.87 -94.17
N GLU A 242 -65.43 -25.54 -94.16
CA GLU A 242 -65.95 -24.65 -95.21
C GLU A 242 -65.30 -24.95 -96.56
N LYS A 243 -63.97 -25.10 -96.61
CA LYS A 243 -63.24 -25.51 -97.83
C LYS A 243 -63.65 -26.90 -98.34
N SER A 244 -63.99 -27.84 -97.44
CA SER A 244 -64.47 -29.18 -97.80
C SER A 244 -65.95 -29.22 -98.17
N GLN A 245 -66.79 -28.35 -97.60
CA GLN A 245 -68.17 -28.11 -98.04
C GLN A 245 -68.21 -27.49 -99.44
N MET A 246 -67.18 -26.72 -99.80
CA MET A 246 -66.96 -26.20 -101.16
C MET A 246 -66.29 -27.24 -102.10
N ALA A 247 -65.94 -28.44 -101.62
CA ALA A 247 -65.17 -29.44 -102.36
C ALA A 247 -65.82 -30.85 -102.36
N SER A 248 -67.10 -30.93 -102.75
CA SER A 248 -67.71 -32.17 -103.30
C SER A 248 -68.82 -31.81 -104.32
N PRO A 249 -69.14 -32.67 -105.31
CA PRO A 249 -69.47 -32.25 -106.66
C PRO A 249 -70.99 -32.05 -106.85
N ASP A 250 -71.43 -30.87 -107.27
CA ASP A 250 -71.91 -30.64 -108.64
C ASP A 250 -72.33 -29.17 -108.81
N GLU A 251 -72.08 -28.68 -110.02
CA GLU A 251 -72.77 -27.63 -110.76
C GLU A 251 -73.53 -26.47 -110.08
N ASN A 252 -73.11 -25.27 -110.52
CA ASN A 252 -73.95 -24.12 -110.87
C ASN A 252 -74.56 -23.26 -109.75
N VAL A 253 -74.05 -22.02 -109.69
CA VAL A 253 -74.73 -20.70 -109.61
C VAL A 253 -73.80 -19.78 -108.78
N SER A 254 -72.93 -18.95 -109.36
CA SER A 254 -73.31 -17.71 -110.05
C SER A 254 -72.14 -17.23 -110.90
N SER A 255 -72.09 -17.67 -112.16
CA SER A 255 -71.26 -17.08 -113.23
C SER A 255 -72.15 -16.48 -114.34
N GLY A 256 -73.40 -16.14 -113.99
CA GLY A 256 -74.40 -15.56 -114.89
C GLY A 256 -74.37 -14.02 -114.95
N GLU A 257 -73.91 -13.34 -113.88
CA GLU A 257 -73.91 -11.88 -113.80
C GLU A 257 -72.69 -11.22 -114.47
N LEU A 258 -71.60 -11.98 -114.69
CA LEU A 258 -70.40 -11.49 -115.38
C LEU A 258 -70.52 -11.49 -116.92
N ARG A 259 -71.51 -12.18 -117.50
CA ARG A 259 -71.74 -12.18 -118.96
C ARG A 259 -72.68 -11.06 -119.45
N GLY A 260 -73.63 -10.63 -118.61
CA GLY A 260 -74.49 -9.47 -118.90
C GLY A 260 -73.73 -8.14 -118.83
N LEU A 261 -72.87 -7.98 -117.81
CA LEU A 261 -72.06 -6.77 -117.63
C LEU A 261 -70.94 -6.63 -118.67
N SER A 262 -70.40 -7.75 -119.18
CA SER A 262 -69.40 -7.72 -120.26
C SER A 262 -70.00 -7.52 -121.66
N ALA A 263 -71.29 -7.83 -121.86
CA ALA A 263 -72.03 -7.45 -123.07
C ALA A 263 -72.45 -5.97 -123.04
N ALA A 264 -72.97 -5.48 -121.90
CA ALA A 264 -73.33 -4.07 -121.73
C ALA A 264 -72.13 -3.11 -121.84
N LEU A 265 -70.98 -3.47 -121.23
CA LEU A 265 -69.73 -2.70 -121.37
C LEU A 265 -69.19 -2.72 -122.80
N ARG A 266 -69.39 -3.82 -123.55
CA ARG A 266 -68.97 -3.91 -124.96
C ARG A 266 -69.84 -3.05 -125.85
N GLU A 267 -71.16 -3.06 -125.64
CA GLU A 267 -72.11 -2.24 -126.39
C GLU A 267 -71.97 -0.74 -126.07
N GLU A 268 -71.68 -0.39 -124.80
CA GLU A 268 -71.40 0.98 -124.39
C GLU A 268 -70.06 1.47 -124.96
N LYS A 269 -69.01 0.64 -124.94
CA LYS A 269 -67.75 0.95 -125.62
C LYS A 269 -67.88 1.03 -127.14
N GLU A 270 -68.70 0.18 -127.78
CA GLU A 270 -68.93 0.26 -129.23
C GLU A 270 -69.63 1.57 -129.60
N ARG A 271 -70.68 1.97 -128.88
CA ARG A 271 -71.35 3.27 -129.09
C ARG A 271 -70.43 4.47 -128.82
N GLU A 272 -69.57 4.38 -127.80
CA GLU A 272 -68.58 5.42 -127.50
C GLU A 272 -67.50 5.50 -128.59
N THR A 273 -67.02 4.36 -129.11
CA THR A 273 -66.08 4.35 -130.23
C THR A 273 -66.69 4.80 -131.56
N GLU A 274 -67.97 4.51 -131.81
CA GLU A 274 -68.71 5.01 -132.98
C GLU A 274 -68.93 6.53 -132.90
N ALA A 275 -69.23 7.07 -131.71
CA ALA A 275 -69.33 8.51 -131.50
C ALA A 275 -68.00 9.23 -131.77
N ILE A 276 -66.88 8.69 -131.24
CA ILE A 276 -65.53 9.23 -131.49
C ILE A 276 -65.15 9.10 -132.96
N HIS A 277 -65.50 8.00 -133.63
CA HIS A 277 -65.25 7.82 -135.06
C HIS A 277 -66.02 8.86 -135.90
N MET A 278 -67.30 9.10 -135.59
CA MET A 278 -68.12 10.09 -136.30
C MET A 278 -67.66 11.53 -136.06
N GLU A 279 -67.12 11.83 -134.88
CA GLU A 279 -66.54 13.15 -134.58
C GLU A 279 -65.20 13.35 -135.30
N CYS A 280 -64.33 12.34 -135.30
CA CYS A 280 -63.06 12.38 -136.03
C CYS A 280 -63.28 12.44 -137.56
N GLN A 281 -64.33 11.81 -138.09
CA GLN A 281 -64.69 11.92 -139.51
C GLN A 281 -65.23 13.31 -139.88
N LYS A 282 -66.00 13.96 -138.99
CA LYS A 282 -66.45 15.34 -139.18
C LYS A 282 -65.30 16.35 -139.10
N GLU A 283 -64.38 16.16 -138.14
CA GLU A 283 -63.16 16.98 -138.07
C GLU A 283 -62.31 16.79 -139.32
N ARG A 284 -62.16 15.54 -139.79
CA ARG A 284 -61.42 15.25 -141.04
C ARG A 284 -62.08 15.91 -142.25
N SER A 285 -63.40 15.84 -142.43
CA SER A 285 -64.09 16.57 -143.50
C SER A 285 -63.96 18.09 -143.35
N CYS A 286 -63.99 18.64 -142.14
CA CYS A 286 -63.77 20.07 -141.89
C CYS A 286 -62.33 20.50 -142.23
N PHE A 287 -61.34 19.66 -141.93
CA PHE A 287 -59.95 19.87 -142.35
C PHE A 287 -59.78 19.69 -143.86
N GLU A 288 -60.49 18.76 -144.48
CA GLU A 288 -60.44 18.49 -145.93
C GLU A 288 -61.09 19.64 -146.72
N GLU A 289 -62.23 20.17 -146.27
CA GLU A 289 -62.86 21.41 -146.80
C GLU A 289 -61.95 22.64 -146.60
N ARG A 290 -61.24 22.71 -145.47
CA ARG A 290 -60.30 23.81 -145.18
C ARG A 290 -58.99 23.69 -145.97
N ILE A 291 -58.55 22.49 -146.31
CA ILE A 291 -57.44 22.24 -147.24
C ILE A 291 -57.88 22.55 -148.68
N GLN A 292 -59.11 22.23 -149.06
CA GLN A 292 -59.67 22.53 -150.38
C GLN A 292 -59.86 24.04 -150.59
N ALA A 293 -60.32 24.77 -149.55
CA ALA A 293 -60.36 26.23 -149.54
C ALA A 293 -58.96 26.88 -149.63
N LEU A 294 -57.92 26.24 -149.09
CA LEU A 294 -56.53 26.70 -149.20
C LEU A 294 -55.87 26.32 -150.55
N GLN A 295 -56.46 25.40 -151.33
CA GLN A 295 -56.03 25.05 -152.68
C GLN A 295 -56.73 25.87 -153.78
N GLU A 296 -57.83 26.56 -153.46
CA GLU A 296 -58.50 27.52 -154.37
C GLU A 296 -57.90 28.95 -154.28
N ASP A 297 -57.06 29.22 -153.28
CA ASP A 297 -56.33 30.49 -153.07
C ASP A 297 -54.84 30.44 -153.51
N LEU A 298 -54.46 29.46 -154.35
CA LEU A 298 -53.13 29.31 -154.98
C LEU A 298 -53.26 29.00 -156.48
#